data_AF-A0A967S9H7-F1
#
_entry.id   AF-A0A967S9H7-F1
#
_cell.length_a   1.000
_cell.length_b   1.000
_cell.length_c   1.000
_cell.angle_alpha   90.00
_cell.angle_beta   90.00
_cell.angle_gamma   90.00
#
_symmetry.space_group_name_H-M   'P 1'
#
loop_
_entity.id
_entity.type
_entity.pdbx_description
1 polymer ?
#
loop_
_entity_poly.entity_id
_entity_poly.type
_entity_poly.pdbx_seq_one_letter_code
_entity_poly.pdbx_strand_id
1 'polypeptide(L)'
;MSSLTENLDAALAIMADVVMRPAFPADELARQVARARSAISIQGRTTAFLASRAFTRWVYGEHPYGKIQTAESLSRIDVQAVTRFHRDYYRPNNAVFVVAGDVDADAAVAALDGHFGDWEPAPVSLPGYHGLPERFATEVVLVHVPGAREAVVRAGRTVMRGDDPDWTALRVANRLLGEGASSRLGTGPGGENGVAPGASSGLIRRADSGYFQLRAEVAAEVVDSAVAALLDEVARMGTDAPTPEELDGVRSYLIGSFPLGIETPQQIANQVTTYLLLGLERDALQTYRERISAITPEVVRSAAARLDPARMTIVVAGDALRLHDRLTRFGRVTVENDQGVVLALDQLRPRARESALDGSSLRPGSWTYEVRAQEWPVGELTRSLTAGDEAGTMTFVSDARIGPREVRREVTFHARTFEALRGEDRLKIQGREMVSSLQLEGGQVTGFFRGPGGREPVEGTAVEGALLGEMTELALWVAALEVEDEIVVAAVQPDGSLTNYTLKMQGEREVSVPAGVFQTYQVEIDGGGQRQRVYVRIEQPRYTVKIEVIGQPVETLLTNVAEGTPGR
;
A
#
# COMPACT_ATOMS: atom_id res chain seq x y z
N MET A 1 -21.91 -20.01 -7.42
CA MET A 1 -21.65 -21.06 -8.44
C MET A 1 -22.59 -20.82 -9.61
N SER A 2 -22.26 -21.26 -10.82
CA SER A 2 -23.14 -21.18 -11.99
C SER A 2 -23.03 -22.47 -12.80
N SER A 3 -24.15 -22.97 -13.31
CA SER A 3 -24.26 -24.20 -14.10
C SER A 3 -25.47 -24.12 -15.04
N LEU A 4 -25.53 -25.03 -16.02
CA LEU A 4 -26.78 -25.34 -16.71
C LEU A 4 -27.70 -26.14 -15.77
N THR A 5 -29.02 -26.06 -15.96
CA THR A 5 -30.02 -26.76 -15.13
C THR A 5 -29.82 -28.29 -15.15
N GLU A 6 -29.49 -28.86 -16.30
CA GLU A 6 -29.14 -30.29 -16.47
C GLU A 6 -27.93 -30.74 -15.65
N ASN A 7 -27.06 -29.81 -15.24
CA ASN A 7 -25.84 -30.06 -14.44
C ASN A 7 -25.99 -29.60 -12.99
N LEU A 8 -27.18 -29.18 -12.55
CA LEU A 8 -27.43 -28.63 -11.21
C LEU A 8 -27.03 -29.62 -10.11
N ASP A 9 -27.39 -30.89 -10.25
CA ASP A 9 -27.07 -31.95 -9.27
C ASP A 9 -25.55 -32.14 -9.08
N ALA A 10 -24.81 -32.31 -10.18
CA ALA A 10 -23.36 -32.42 -10.16
C ALA A 10 -22.66 -31.15 -9.63
N ALA A 11 -23.22 -29.97 -9.92
CA ALA A 11 -22.73 -28.70 -9.40
C ALA A 11 -22.94 -28.59 -7.88
N LEU A 12 -24.13 -28.94 -7.38
CA LEU A 12 -24.43 -28.98 -5.95
C LEU A 12 -23.57 -29.99 -5.20
N ALA A 13 -23.31 -31.17 -5.77
CA ALA A 13 -22.40 -32.17 -5.19
C ALA A 13 -20.98 -31.59 -4.95
N ILE A 14 -20.44 -30.84 -5.92
CA ILE A 14 -19.14 -30.16 -5.79
C ILE A 14 -19.22 -29.04 -4.75
N MET A 15 -20.31 -28.27 -4.72
CA MET A 15 -20.50 -27.19 -3.74
C MET A 15 -20.57 -27.74 -2.31
N ALA A 16 -21.32 -28.84 -2.11
CA ALA A 16 -21.44 -29.55 -0.85
C ALA A 16 -20.08 -30.06 -0.34
N ASP A 17 -19.29 -30.68 -1.23
CA ASP A 17 -17.96 -31.18 -0.87
C ASP A 17 -17.01 -30.04 -0.46
N VAL A 18 -16.96 -28.94 -1.23
CA VAL A 18 -16.13 -27.77 -0.93
C VAL A 18 -16.58 -27.05 0.36
N VAL A 19 -17.88 -26.96 0.62
CA VAL A 19 -18.43 -26.26 1.80
C VAL A 19 -18.32 -27.11 3.07
N MET A 20 -18.59 -28.42 3.00
CA MET A 20 -18.66 -29.29 4.19
C MET A 20 -17.37 -30.07 4.46
N ARG A 21 -16.62 -30.46 3.43
CA ARG A 21 -15.45 -31.36 3.53
C ARG A 21 -14.15 -30.79 2.92
N PRO A 22 -13.78 -29.50 3.14
CA PRO A 22 -12.55 -28.94 2.60
C PRO A 22 -11.29 -29.60 3.20
N ALA A 23 -10.40 -30.10 2.33
CA ALA A 23 -9.20 -30.84 2.73
C ALA A 23 -8.03 -29.97 3.24
N PHE A 24 -8.04 -28.66 2.98
CA PHE A 24 -6.98 -27.68 3.31
C PHE A 24 -5.52 -28.19 3.18
N PRO A 25 -5.06 -28.65 1.99
CA PRO A 25 -3.67 -29.09 1.81
C PRO A 25 -2.66 -28.00 2.19
N ALA A 26 -1.63 -28.37 2.97
CA ALA A 26 -0.67 -27.42 3.52
C ALA A 26 0.14 -26.68 2.45
N ASP A 27 0.44 -27.35 1.34
CA ASP A 27 1.18 -26.79 0.20
C ASP A 27 0.32 -25.83 -0.63
N GLU A 28 -0.97 -26.10 -0.82
CA GLU A 28 -1.92 -25.13 -1.40
C GLU A 28 -2.10 -23.91 -0.49
N LEU A 29 -2.27 -24.11 0.82
CA LEU A 29 -2.37 -22.99 1.76
C LEU A 29 -1.11 -22.11 1.71
N ALA A 30 0.08 -22.71 1.70
CA ALA A 30 1.33 -21.98 1.54
C ALA A 30 1.39 -21.20 0.20
N ARG A 31 0.91 -21.78 -0.90
CA ARG A 31 0.79 -21.09 -2.20
C ARG A 31 -0.15 -19.87 -2.11
N GLN A 32 -1.32 -19.99 -1.47
CA GLN A 32 -2.25 -18.87 -1.33
C GLN A 32 -1.72 -17.77 -0.40
N VAL A 33 -1.10 -18.14 0.72
CA VAL A 33 -0.44 -17.17 1.64
C VAL A 33 0.68 -16.42 0.93
N ALA A 34 1.52 -17.10 0.14
CA ALA A 34 2.58 -16.47 -0.65
C ALA A 34 2.01 -15.50 -1.71
N ARG A 35 0.95 -15.89 -2.42
CA ARG A 35 0.24 -15.02 -3.38
C ARG A 35 -0.34 -13.78 -2.71
N ALA A 36 -1.02 -13.93 -1.57
CA ALA A 36 -1.58 -12.82 -0.81
C ALA A 36 -0.51 -11.85 -0.30
N ARG A 37 0.62 -12.36 0.22
CA ARG A 37 1.77 -11.53 0.64
C ARG A 37 2.37 -10.76 -0.53
N SER A 38 2.52 -11.40 -1.70
CA SER A 38 3.00 -10.74 -2.92
C SER A 38 2.04 -9.63 -3.38
N ALA A 39 0.73 -9.90 -3.40
CA ALA A 39 -0.29 -8.92 -3.75
C ALA A 39 -0.25 -7.68 -2.83
N ILE A 40 -0.18 -7.87 -1.50
CA ILE A 40 -0.03 -6.76 -0.54
C ILE A 40 1.28 -6.02 -0.76
N SER A 41 2.40 -6.71 -1.03
CA SER A 41 3.69 -6.07 -1.29
C SER A 41 3.70 -5.24 -2.58
N ILE A 42 2.93 -5.62 -3.60
CA ILE A 42 2.78 -4.86 -4.85
C ILE A 42 1.85 -3.66 -4.62
N GLN A 43 0.68 -3.88 -4.00
CA GLN A 43 -0.30 -2.83 -3.74
C GLN A 43 0.21 -1.77 -2.76
N GLY A 44 0.96 -2.18 -1.73
CA GLY A 44 1.59 -1.32 -0.72
C GLY A 44 2.56 -0.27 -1.26
N ARG A 45 2.99 -0.40 -2.53
CA ARG A 45 3.82 0.59 -3.23
C ARG A 45 3.03 1.76 -3.83
N THR A 46 1.69 1.73 -3.75
CA THR A 46 0.83 2.78 -4.35
C THR A 46 0.25 3.70 -3.27
N THR A 47 0.45 5.01 -3.44
CA THR A 47 -0.04 6.06 -2.54
C THR A 47 -1.55 5.93 -2.29
N ALA A 48 -2.32 5.57 -3.31
CA ALA A 48 -3.77 5.38 -3.21
C ALA A 48 -4.20 4.16 -2.37
N PHE A 49 -3.43 3.07 -2.37
CA PHE A 49 -3.67 1.93 -1.49
C PHE A 49 -3.35 2.29 -0.04
N LEU A 50 -2.21 2.97 0.19
CA LEU A 50 -1.81 3.43 1.53
C LEU A 50 -2.85 4.37 2.14
N ALA A 51 -3.30 5.39 1.41
CA ALA A 51 -4.36 6.29 1.85
C ALA A 51 -5.68 5.54 2.18
N SER A 52 -6.07 4.57 1.35
CA SER A 52 -7.32 3.83 1.53
C SER A 52 -7.26 2.84 2.70
N ARG A 53 -6.08 2.24 2.95
CA ARG A 53 -5.81 1.34 4.08
C ARG A 53 -5.80 2.11 5.39
N ALA A 54 -5.12 3.25 5.45
CA ALA A 54 -5.12 4.14 6.60
C ALA A 54 -6.53 4.70 6.87
N PHE A 55 -7.25 5.18 5.85
CA PHE A 55 -8.65 5.65 5.99
C PHE A 55 -9.55 4.58 6.60
N THR A 56 -9.49 3.34 6.10
CA THR A 56 -10.31 2.23 6.64
C THR A 56 -9.99 1.93 8.10
N ARG A 57 -8.70 1.91 8.47
CA ARG A 57 -8.25 1.70 9.86
C ARG A 57 -8.71 2.82 10.78
N TRP A 58 -8.52 4.08 10.39
CA TRP A 58 -8.88 5.22 11.23
C TRP A 58 -10.39 5.43 11.34
N VAL A 59 -11.15 5.29 10.24
CA VAL A 59 -12.60 5.54 10.27
C VAL A 59 -13.36 4.56 11.16
N TYR A 60 -12.89 3.31 11.27
CA TYR A 60 -13.47 2.26 12.11
C TYR A 60 -12.75 2.01 13.43
N GLY A 61 -11.51 2.49 13.60
CA GLY A 61 -10.71 2.26 14.82
C GLY A 61 -10.50 0.76 15.09
N GLU A 62 -10.84 0.32 16.30
CA GLU A 62 -10.68 -1.07 16.72
C GLU A 62 -11.77 -2.03 16.19
N HIS A 63 -12.88 -1.49 15.66
CA HIS A 63 -14.00 -2.23 15.11
C HIS A 63 -13.54 -3.22 14.01
N PRO A 64 -14.13 -4.43 13.87
CA PRO A 64 -13.68 -5.45 12.92
C PRO A 64 -13.58 -4.98 11.46
N TYR A 65 -14.41 -4.03 11.03
CA TYR A 65 -14.33 -3.42 9.69
C TYR A 65 -13.07 -2.57 9.45
N GLY A 66 -12.37 -2.13 10.51
CA GLY A 66 -11.08 -1.43 10.43
C GLY A 66 -9.86 -2.35 10.39
N LYS A 67 -10.03 -3.67 10.51
CA LYS A 67 -8.93 -4.63 10.46
C LYS A 67 -8.40 -4.75 9.02
N ILE A 68 -7.09 -4.55 8.88
CA ILE A 68 -6.37 -4.59 7.60
C ILE A 68 -5.48 -5.83 7.53
N GLN A 69 -5.30 -6.39 6.34
CA GLN A 69 -4.36 -7.49 6.14
C GLN A 69 -2.92 -6.95 6.13
N THR A 70 -2.01 -7.67 6.79
CA THR A 70 -0.57 -7.40 6.83
C THR A 70 0.23 -8.67 6.48
N ALA A 71 1.49 -8.52 6.07
CA ALA A 71 2.35 -9.66 5.80
C ALA A 71 2.54 -10.55 7.04
N GLU A 72 2.60 -9.93 8.23
CA GLU A 72 2.67 -10.58 9.53
C GLU A 72 1.36 -11.33 9.90
N SER A 73 0.19 -10.73 9.64
CA SER A 73 -1.09 -11.42 9.88
C SER A 73 -1.24 -12.64 8.97
N LEU A 74 -0.78 -12.55 7.73
CA LEU A 74 -0.78 -13.66 6.78
C LEU A 74 0.20 -14.76 7.17
N SER A 75 1.37 -14.43 7.74
CA SER A 75 2.34 -15.45 8.19
C SER A 75 1.88 -16.25 9.42
N ARG A 76 0.81 -15.82 10.09
CA ARG A 76 0.16 -16.57 11.19
C ARG A 76 -0.94 -17.52 10.72
N ILE A 77 -1.26 -17.57 9.42
CA ILE A 77 -2.30 -18.46 8.89
C ILE A 77 -1.69 -19.83 8.60
N ASP A 78 -2.07 -20.82 9.41
CA ASP A 78 -1.74 -22.24 9.23
C ASP A 78 -2.99 -23.09 8.96
N VAL A 79 -2.78 -24.38 8.67
CA VAL A 79 -3.88 -25.32 8.41
C VAL A 79 -4.84 -25.39 9.60
N GLN A 80 -4.31 -25.36 10.83
CA GLN A 80 -5.15 -25.42 12.03
C GLN A 80 -6.06 -24.20 12.18
N ALA A 81 -5.58 -23.00 11.82
CA ALA A 81 -6.35 -21.77 11.86
C ALA A 81 -7.51 -21.80 10.86
N VAL A 82 -7.28 -22.25 9.62
CA VAL A 82 -8.35 -22.36 8.61
C VAL A 82 -9.32 -23.49 8.93
N THR A 83 -8.86 -24.64 9.44
CA THR A 83 -9.73 -25.73 9.90
C THR A 83 -10.58 -25.32 11.11
N ARG A 84 -10.02 -24.57 12.08
CA ARG A 84 -10.80 -23.99 13.18
C ARG A 84 -11.85 -23.01 12.67
N PHE A 85 -11.46 -22.07 11.79
CA PHE A 85 -12.39 -21.09 11.22
C PHE A 85 -13.54 -21.76 10.44
N HIS A 86 -13.24 -22.79 9.65
CA HIS A 86 -14.26 -23.62 8.98
C HIS A 86 -15.20 -24.27 9.99
N ARG A 87 -14.66 -25.00 10.98
CA ARG A 87 -15.44 -25.66 12.04
C ARG A 87 -16.30 -24.68 12.85
N ASP A 88 -15.82 -23.47 13.10
CA ASP A 88 -16.48 -22.53 14.02
C ASP A 88 -17.52 -21.64 13.32
N TYR A 89 -17.43 -21.44 11.99
CA TYR A 89 -18.31 -20.52 11.25
C TYR A 89 -19.04 -21.12 10.03
N TYR A 90 -18.55 -22.20 9.41
CA TYR A 90 -19.25 -22.84 8.29
C TYR A 90 -20.29 -23.84 8.82
N ARG A 91 -21.49 -23.33 9.12
CA ARG A 91 -22.61 -24.09 9.69
C ARG A 91 -23.92 -23.74 8.97
N PRO A 92 -24.88 -24.68 8.88
CA PRO A 92 -26.14 -24.45 8.17
C PRO A 92 -26.97 -23.33 8.81
N ASN A 93 -26.93 -23.24 10.15
CA ASN A 93 -27.56 -22.17 10.94
C ASN A 93 -26.78 -20.83 10.91
N ASN A 94 -25.76 -20.73 10.05
CA ASN A 94 -25.01 -19.51 9.74
C ASN A 94 -24.78 -19.37 8.22
N ALA A 95 -25.65 -19.99 7.42
CA ALA A 95 -25.58 -20.00 5.96
C ALA A 95 -26.92 -19.57 5.34
N VAL A 96 -26.86 -19.11 4.09
CA VAL A 96 -28.04 -18.82 3.27
C VAL A 96 -27.77 -19.27 1.83
N PHE A 97 -28.71 -20.03 1.26
CA PHE A 97 -28.70 -20.37 -0.16
C PHE A 97 -29.57 -19.37 -0.92
N VAL A 98 -29.02 -18.84 -2.01
CA VAL A 98 -29.75 -17.96 -2.94
C VAL A 98 -29.59 -18.55 -4.33
N VAL A 99 -30.70 -19.01 -4.90
CA VAL A 99 -30.78 -19.66 -6.20
C VAL A 99 -31.54 -18.73 -7.15
N ALA A 100 -31.02 -18.54 -8.36
CA ALA A 100 -31.67 -17.78 -9.42
C ALA A 100 -31.29 -18.39 -10.78
N GLY A 101 -32.27 -18.65 -11.63
CA GLY A 101 -32.10 -19.28 -12.93
C GLY A 101 -33.39 -19.95 -13.39
N ASP A 102 -33.27 -20.79 -14.43
CA ASP A 102 -34.36 -21.67 -14.89
C ASP A 102 -34.41 -22.93 -14.02
N VAL A 103 -35.08 -22.81 -12.87
CA VAL A 103 -35.23 -23.89 -11.89
C VAL A 103 -36.53 -23.69 -11.10
N ASP A 104 -37.25 -24.78 -10.87
CA ASP A 104 -38.42 -24.80 -9.99
C ASP A 104 -37.99 -24.68 -8.51
N ALA A 105 -38.78 -23.99 -7.69
CA ALA A 105 -38.41 -23.70 -6.31
C ALA A 105 -38.40 -24.96 -5.42
N ASP A 106 -39.40 -25.83 -5.56
CA ASP A 106 -39.49 -27.07 -4.78
C ASP A 106 -38.42 -28.06 -5.23
N ALA A 107 -38.14 -28.13 -6.54
CA ALA A 107 -37.03 -28.91 -7.08
C ALA A 107 -35.65 -28.41 -6.59
N ALA A 108 -35.45 -27.09 -6.50
CA ALA A 108 -34.21 -26.51 -5.97
C ALA A 108 -34.02 -26.83 -4.48
N VAL A 109 -35.10 -26.75 -3.68
CA VAL A 109 -35.07 -27.14 -2.25
C VAL A 109 -34.76 -28.63 -2.12
N ALA A 110 -35.45 -29.51 -2.85
CA ALA A 110 -35.20 -30.95 -2.80
C ALA A 110 -33.77 -31.33 -3.22
N ALA A 111 -33.19 -30.64 -4.20
CA ALA A 111 -31.78 -30.83 -4.59
C ALA A 111 -30.81 -30.32 -3.52
N LEU A 112 -31.09 -29.18 -2.88
CA LEU A 112 -30.30 -28.68 -1.75
C LEU A 112 -30.36 -29.63 -0.55
N ASP A 113 -31.55 -30.12 -0.19
CA ASP A 113 -31.73 -31.12 0.88
C ASP A 113 -30.97 -32.43 0.57
N GLY A 114 -30.96 -32.86 -0.69
CA GLY A 114 -30.22 -34.05 -1.12
C GLY A 114 -28.69 -33.94 -0.99
N HIS A 115 -28.13 -32.72 -1.08
CA HIS A 115 -26.67 -32.48 -1.00
C HIS A 115 -26.19 -31.89 0.33
N PHE A 116 -27.06 -31.21 1.08
CA PHE A 116 -26.75 -30.52 2.34
C PHE A 116 -27.58 -31.00 3.54
N GLY A 117 -28.48 -31.98 3.39
CA GLY A 117 -29.32 -32.48 4.48
C GLY A 117 -28.56 -33.07 5.67
N ASP A 118 -27.37 -33.64 5.42
CA ASP A 118 -26.45 -34.13 6.46
C ASP A 118 -25.60 -33.00 7.11
N TRP A 119 -25.79 -31.73 6.71
CA TRP A 119 -25.08 -30.61 7.32
C TRP A 119 -25.70 -30.27 8.68
N GLU A 120 -25.10 -30.76 9.76
CA GLU A 120 -25.64 -30.55 11.10
C GLU A 120 -25.40 -29.11 11.64
N PRO A 121 -26.39 -28.50 12.32
CA PRO A 121 -26.24 -27.22 12.98
C PRO A 121 -25.35 -27.32 14.21
N ALA A 122 -24.61 -26.24 14.51
CA ALA A 122 -23.80 -26.14 15.72
C ALA A 122 -23.83 -24.71 16.29
N PRO A 123 -23.51 -24.51 17.57
CA PRO A 123 -23.39 -23.18 18.16
C PRO A 123 -22.34 -22.34 17.40
N VAL A 124 -22.79 -21.22 16.81
CA VAL A 124 -21.90 -20.22 16.20
C VAL A 124 -21.87 -19.02 17.13
N SER A 125 -20.67 -18.70 17.64
CA SER A 125 -20.44 -17.53 18.49
C SER A 125 -19.64 -16.49 17.72
N LEU A 126 -20.24 -15.34 17.47
CA LEU A 126 -19.51 -14.19 16.96
C LEU A 126 -18.75 -13.54 18.13
N PRO A 127 -17.44 -13.25 17.98
CA PRO A 127 -16.70 -12.57 19.04
C PRO A 127 -17.28 -11.18 19.27
N GLY A 128 -17.40 -10.78 20.54
CA GLY A 128 -17.73 -9.41 20.90
C GLY A 128 -16.67 -8.44 20.37
N TYR A 129 -17.10 -7.23 20.01
CA TYR A 129 -16.23 -6.24 19.38
C TYR A 129 -16.48 -4.83 19.92
N HIS A 130 -15.46 -3.98 19.78
CA HIS A 130 -15.53 -2.57 20.16
C HIS A 130 -16.46 -1.81 19.23
N GLY A 131 -17.27 -0.91 19.78
CA GLY A 131 -18.10 0.01 19.01
C GLY A 131 -17.28 0.94 18.12
N LEU A 132 -17.96 1.69 17.27
CA LEU A 132 -17.34 2.67 16.38
C LEU A 132 -16.68 3.81 17.20
N PRO A 133 -15.55 4.39 16.74
CA PRO A 133 -14.94 5.53 17.39
C PRO A 133 -15.88 6.74 17.35
N GLU A 134 -16.15 7.35 18.50
CA GLU A 134 -16.90 8.59 18.56
C GLU A 134 -15.99 9.77 18.20
N ARG A 135 -16.41 10.58 17.21
CA ARG A 135 -15.63 11.68 16.65
C ARG A 135 -16.34 13.00 16.92
N PHE A 136 -15.67 13.93 17.59
CA PHE A 136 -16.20 15.26 17.94
C PHE A 136 -15.56 16.41 17.15
N ALA A 137 -14.46 16.13 16.46
CA ALA A 137 -13.73 17.08 15.63
C ALA A 137 -13.07 16.34 14.46
N THR A 138 -12.59 17.10 13.46
CA THR A 138 -11.80 16.59 12.36
C THR A 138 -10.46 16.04 12.84
N GLU A 139 -10.13 14.82 12.43
CA GLU A 139 -8.80 14.22 12.61
C GLU A 139 -8.06 14.19 11.28
N VAL A 140 -6.78 14.58 11.29
CA VAL A 140 -5.93 14.57 10.10
C VAL A 140 -4.82 13.54 10.26
N VAL A 141 -4.71 12.65 9.28
CA VAL A 141 -3.70 11.58 9.21
C VAL A 141 -2.88 11.78 7.95
N LEU A 142 -1.57 11.76 8.09
CA LEU A 142 -0.62 11.97 7.00
C LEU A 142 0.29 10.75 6.87
N VAL A 143 -0.03 9.88 5.91
CA VAL A 143 0.77 8.69 5.60
C VAL A 143 1.98 9.14 4.78
N HIS A 144 3.18 9.09 5.37
CA HIS A 144 4.40 9.53 4.74
C HIS A 144 4.80 8.60 3.58
N VAL A 145 4.84 9.17 2.38
CA VAL A 145 5.39 8.56 1.17
C VAL A 145 6.57 9.44 0.71
N PRO A 146 7.82 9.06 0.98
CA PRO A 146 9.00 9.89 0.70
C PRO A 146 9.05 10.33 -0.77
N GLY A 147 9.36 11.60 -1.03
CA GLY A 147 9.58 12.12 -2.39
C GLY A 147 8.32 12.21 -3.27
N ALA A 148 7.14 11.89 -2.75
CA ALA A 148 5.90 11.95 -3.52
C ALA A 148 5.63 13.37 -4.04
N ARG A 149 5.44 13.47 -5.37
CA ARG A 149 5.06 14.72 -6.06
C ARG A 149 3.56 14.99 -5.98
N GLU A 150 2.76 13.93 -5.83
CA GLU A 150 1.31 13.97 -5.68
C GLU A 150 0.89 13.49 -4.29
N ALA A 151 -0.31 13.90 -3.88
CA ALA A 151 -0.95 13.57 -2.62
C ALA A 151 -2.32 12.94 -2.88
N VAL A 152 -2.59 11.79 -2.24
CA VAL A 152 -3.88 11.10 -2.34
C VAL A 152 -4.73 11.37 -1.10
N VAL A 153 -5.89 11.99 -1.32
CA VAL A 153 -6.82 12.41 -0.27
C VAL A 153 -7.96 11.40 -0.11
N ARG A 154 -8.31 11.10 1.13
CA ARG A 154 -9.47 10.30 1.56
C ARG A 154 -10.09 10.99 2.79
N ALA A 155 -11.22 11.68 2.63
CA ALA A 155 -11.89 12.38 3.73
C ALA A 155 -13.29 11.84 3.95
N GLY A 156 -13.71 11.53 5.18
CA GLY A 156 -15.01 10.89 5.40
C GLY A 156 -15.23 10.40 6.82
N ARG A 157 -16.32 9.66 7.02
CA ARG A 157 -16.75 9.15 8.33
C ARG A 157 -17.60 7.88 8.22
N THR A 158 -17.75 7.17 9.32
CA THR A 158 -18.81 6.17 9.49
C THR A 158 -20.19 6.84 9.37
N VAL A 159 -21.13 6.11 8.80
CA VAL A 159 -22.54 6.49 8.65
C VAL A 159 -23.44 5.41 9.27
N MET A 160 -24.74 5.50 9.03
CA MET A 160 -25.72 4.54 9.49
C MET A 160 -25.42 3.08 9.11
N ARG A 161 -26.13 2.18 9.78
CA ARG A 161 -26.28 0.77 9.41
C ARG A 161 -26.82 0.60 8.00
N GLY A 162 -26.66 -0.60 7.45
CA GLY A 162 -27.18 -0.94 6.12
C GLY A 162 -28.70 -1.04 6.05
N ASP A 163 -29.37 -1.35 7.16
CA ASP A 163 -30.83 -1.47 7.30
C ASP A 163 -31.57 -0.15 7.56
N ASP A 164 -30.84 0.95 7.79
CA ASP A 164 -31.40 2.25 8.11
C ASP A 164 -32.33 2.81 7.00
N PRO A 165 -33.56 3.25 7.32
CA PRO A 165 -34.50 3.79 6.33
C PRO A 165 -33.96 4.97 5.50
N ASP A 166 -33.13 5.82 6.10
CA ASP A 166 -32.56 7.01 5.45
C ASP A 166 -31.37 6.67 4.53
N TRP A 167 -30.95 5.39 4.45
CA TRP A 167 -29.93 4.93 3.50
C TRP A 167 -30.24 5.36 2.06
N THR A 168 -31.51 5.33 1.67
CA THR A 168 -31.94 5.70 0.31
C THR A 168 -31.72 7.19 0.05
N ALA A 169 -32.03 8.05 1.03
CA ALA A 169 -31.79 9.48 0.94
C ALA A 169 -30.28 9.80 0.87
N LEU A 170 -29.47 9.12 1.68
CA LEU A 170 -28.01 9.29 1.64
C LEU A 170 -27.39 8.77 0.33
N ARG A 171 -27.95 7.72 -0.27
CA ARG A 171 -27.54 7.22 -1.60
C ARG A 171 -27.81 8.26 -2.71
N VAL A 172 -28.96 8.94 -2.67
CA VAL A 172 -29.28 10.06 -3.58
C VAL A 172 -28.31 11.23 -3.36
N ALA A 173 -28.07 11.61 -2.11
CA ALA A 173 -27.10 12.64 -1.77
C ALA A 173 -25.68 12.31 -2.28
N ASN A 174 -25.19 11.08 -2.11
CA ASN A 174 -23.88 10.68 -2.65
C ASN A 174 -23.80 10.77 -4.18
N ARG A 175 -24.88 10.41 -4.90
CA ARG A 175 -24.88 10.48 -6.37
C ARG A 175 -24.87 11.91 -6.88
N LEU A 176 -25.56 12.82 -6.21
CA LEU A 176 -25.49 14.25 -6.48
C LEU A 176 -24.08 14.80 -6.20
N LEU A 177 -23.49 14.41 -5.07
CA LEU A 177 -22.21 14.93 -4.60
C LEU A 177 -21.05 14.63 -5.55
N GLY A 178 -20.74 13.35 -5.77
CA GLY A 178 -19.43 12.98 -6.33
C GLY A 178 -19.35 11.64 -7.06
N GLU A 179 -20.48 11.01 -7.38
CA GLU A 179 -20.47 9.78 -8.18
C GLU A 179 -20.75 10.11 -9.65
N GLY A 180 -19.77 9.91 -10.53
CA GLY A 180 -19.87 10.20 -11.96
C GLY A 180 -19.62 11.68 -12.32
N ALA A 181 -19.23 11.93 -13.57
CA ALA A 181 -18.77 13.25 -14.04
C ALA A 181 -19.82 14.37 -13.94
N SER A 182 -21.12 14.04 -13.99
CA SER A 182 -22.23 14.99 -13.87
C SER A 182 -22.53 15.46 -12.43
N SER A 183 -21.74 15.04 -11.45
CA SER A 183 -21.93 15.37 -10.04
C SER A 183 -21.37 16.76 -9.70
N ARG A 184 -21.69 17.28 -8.50
CA ARG A 184 -21.19 18.59 -8.05
C ARG A 184 -19.66 18.63 -7.91
N LEU A 185 -19.03 17.56 -7.44
CA LEU A 185 -17.57 17.44 -7.42
C LEU A 185 -16.97 17.28 -8.82
N GLY A 186 -17.68 16.67 -9.77
CA GLY A 186 -17.23 16.55 -11.16
C GLY A 186 -17.28 17.86 -11.94
N THR A 187 -18.33 18.67 -11.72
CA THR A 187 -18.63 19.89 -12.48
C THR A 187 -18.27 21.21 -11.77
N GLY A 188 -18.08 21.19 -10.45
CA GLY A 188 -17.84 22.37 -9.63
C GLY A 188 -16.38 22.87 -9.61
N PRO A 189 -16.04 23.81 -8.70
CA PRO A 189 -14.70 24.41 -8.60
C PRO A 189 -13.56 23.43 -8.25
N GLY A 190 -13.91 22.24 -7.77
CA GLY A 190 -12.97 21.13 -7.55
C GLY A 190 -12.89 20.12 -8.71
N GLY A 191 -13.70 20.26 -9.76
CA GLY A 191 -13.89 19.26 -10.82
C GLY A 191 -12.79 19.19 -11.88
N GLU A 192 -13.15 18.77 -13.10
CA GLU A 192 -12.17 18.45 -14.17
C GLU A 192 -11.14 19.55 -14.48
N ASN A 193 -11.51 20.82 -14.30
CA ASN A 193 -10.63 21.99 -14.48
C ASN A 193 -10.33 22.73 -13.15
N GLY A 194 -10.62 22.09 -12.02
CA GLY A 194 -10.57 22.66 -10.68
C GLY A 194 -9.31 22.31 -9.90
N VAL A 195 -9.33 22.56 -8.59
CA VAL A 195 -8.22 22.25 -7.66
C VAL A 195 -8.11 20.77 -7.28
N ALA A 196 -9.07 19.92 -7.67
CA ALA A 196 -9.08 18.49 -7.35
C ALA A 196 -9.58 17.60 -8.51
N PRO A 197 -8.99 17.64 -9.72
CA PRO A 197 -9.51 16.91 -10.89
C PRO A 197 -9.74 15.42 -10.60
N GLY A 198 -10.89 14.89 -11.04
CA GLY A 198 -11.30 13.53 -10.71
C GLY A 198 -11.82 13.33 -9.28
N ALA A 199 -12.04 14.42 -8.53
CA ALA A 199 -12.71 14.39 -7.23
C ALA A 199 -14.02 13.59 -7.29
N SER A 200 -14.18 12.67 -6.36
CA SER A 200 -15.35 11.78 -6.31
C SER A 200 -15.75 11.43 -4.88
N SER A 201 -16.98 10.95 -4.73
CA SER A 201 -17.50 10.44 -3.46
C SER A 201 -17.94 8.98 -3.58
N GLY A 202 -17.95 8.28 -2.45
CA GLY A 202 -18.36 6.89 -2.36
C GLY A 202 -19.06 6.60 -1.04
N LEU A 203 -20.12 5.79 -1.11
CA LEU A 203 -20.91 5.34 0.02
C LEU A 203 -20.86 3.81 0.07
N ILE A 204 -20.27 3.25 1.15
CA ILE A 204 -20.13 1.80 1.34
C ILE A 204 -21.18 1.33 2.34
N ARG A 205 -22.05 0.40 1.93
CA ARG A 205 -23.07 -0.23 2.77
C ARG A 205 -22.46 -1.41 3.52
N ARG A 206 -22.74 -1.54 4.82
CA ARG A 206 -22.41 -2.72 5.64
C ARG A 206 -23.51 -2.93 6.67
N ALA A 207 -23.61 -4.14 7.22
CA ALA A 207 -24.65 -4.49 8.19
C ALA A 207 -24.62 -3.54 9.41
N ASP A 208 -23.46 -3.37 10.06
CA ASP A 208 -23.40 -2.62 11.33
C ASP A 208 -23.09 -1.12 11.20
N SER A 209 -22.27 -0.74 10.22
CA SER A 209 -22.08 0.68 9.87
C SER A 209 -21.38 0.80 8.54
N GLY A 210 -22.03 1.51 7.61
CA GLY A 210 -21.39 1.94 6.39
C GLY A 210 -20.35 3.04 6.64
N TYR A 211 -19.69 3.48 5.58
CA TYR A 211 -18.95 4.73 5.62
C TYR A 211 -19.19 5.55 4.35
N PHE A 212 -19.11 6.87 4.52
CA PHE A 212 -19.03 7.82 3.42
C PHE A 212 -17.58 8.28 3.25
N GLN A 213 -17.13 8.46 2.02
CA GLN A 213 -15.83 9.05 1.73
C GLN A 213 -15.84 9.95 0.49
N LEU A 214 -14.98 10.96 0.53
CA LEU A 214 -14.45 11.75 -0.57
C LEU A 214 -13.11 11.16 -1.01
N ARG A 215 -12.75 11.38 -2.28
CA ARG A 215 -11.51 10.92 -2.90
C ARG A 215 -11.00 12.00 -3.85
N ALA A 216 -9.71 12.30 -3.78
CA ALA A 216 -8.99 13.06 -4.81
C ALA A 216 -7.52 12.58 -4.87
N GLU A 217 -6.85 12.90 -5.96
CA GLU A 217 -5.41 12.70 -6.18
C GLU A 217 -4.93 13.98 -6.87
N VAL A 218 -4.00 14.69 -6.24
CA VAL A 218 -3.66 16.08 -6.59
C VAL A 218 -2.17 16.35 -6.41
N ALA A 219 -1.63 17.37 -7.08
CA ALA A 219 -0.27 17.82 -6.82
C ALA A 219 -0.08 18.27 -5.35
N ALA A 220 1.09 17.98 -4.77
CA ALA A 220 1.39 18.28 -3.37
C ALA A 220 1.18 19.76 -2.99
N GLU A 221 1.37 20.65 -3.96
CA GLU A 221 1.32 22.11 -3.84
C GLU A 221 -0.11 22.66 -3.65
N VAL A 222 -1.14 21.86 -3.97
CA VAL A 222 -2.56 22.27 -3.91
C VAL A 222 -3.40 21.42 -2.95
N VAL A 223 -2.78 20.51 -2.19
CA VAL A 223 -3.50 19.56 -1.33
C VAL A 223 -4.47 20.22 -0.36
N ASP A 224 -4.12 21.39 0.20
CA ASP A 224 -4.96 22.08 1.17
C ASP A 224 -6.14 22.80 0.50
N SER A 225 -5.94 23.36 -0.69
CA SER A 225 -7.04 23.87 -1.52
C SER A 225 -8.00 22.75 -1.95
N ALA A 226 -7.48 21.58 -2.30
CA ALA A 226 -8.27 20.41 -2.66
C ALA A 226 -9.09 19.88 -1.46
N VAL A 227 -8.46 19.71 -0.29
CA VAL A 227 -9.15 19.29 0.94
C VAL A 227 -10.23 20.28 1.35
N ALA A 228 -9.96 21.60 1.29
CA ALA A 228 -10.96 22.62 1.57
C ALA A 228 -12.16 22.51 0.61
N ALA A 229 -11.92 22.48 -0.71
CA ALA A 229 -12.98 22.40 -1.72
C ALA A 229 -13.88 21.15 -1.57
N LEU A 230 -13.28 20.01 -1.21
CA LEU A 230 -14.02 18.76 -0.91
C LEU A 230 -14.94 18.91 0.31
N LEU A 231 -14.45 19.50 1.40
CA LEU A 231 -15.22 19.70 2.63
C LEU A 231 -16.30 20.77 2.45
N ASP A 232 -16.01 21.84 1.71
CA ASP A 232 -16.94 22.95 1.42
C ASP A 232 -18.13 22.51 0.56
N GLU A 233 -17.95 21.54 -0.35
CA GLU A 233 -19.07 20.96 -1.10
C GLU A 233 -19.97 20.09 -0.20
N VAL A 234 -19.39 19.29 0.72
CA VAL A 234 -20.20 18.55 1.71
C VAL A 234 -20.94 19.50 2.65
N ALA A 235 -20.29 20.59 3.10
CA ALA A 235 -20.91 21.61 3.93
C ALA A 235 -22.11 22.24 3.21
N ARG A 236 -21.93 22.66 1.96
CA ARG A 236 -23.01 23.22 1.12
C ARG A 236 -24.14 22.25 0.90
N MET A 237 -23.89 20.95 0.71
CA MET A 237 -24.99 19.97 0.63
C MET A 237 -25.79 19.82 1.93
N GLY A 238 -25.19 20.11 3.09
CA GLY A 238 -25.89 20.11 4.38
C GLY A 238 -26.76 21.36 4.62
N THR A 239 -26.45 22.48 3.97
CA THR A 239 -27.20 23.75 4.11
C THR A 239 -28.16 24.01 2.95
N ASP A 240 -27.74 23.70 1.74
CA ASP A 240 -28.37 24.11 0.49
C ASP A 240 -29.05 22.89 -0.14
N ALA A 241 -30.39 22.94 -0.21
CA ALA A 241 -31.14 21.90 -0.89
C ALA A 241 -30.81 21.91 -2.41
N PRO A 242 -30.77 20.74 -3.08
CA PRO A 242 -30.56 20.69 -4.51
C PRO A 242 -31.69 21.37 -5.29
N THR A 243 -31.39 21.84 -6.50
CA THR A 243 -32.45 22.28 -7.40
C THR A 243 -33.32 21.08 -7.83
N PRO A 244 -34.59 21.31 -8.23
CA PRO A 244 -35.42 20.25 -8.77
C PRO A 244 -34.76 19.52 -9.95
N GLU A 245 -34.07 20.25 -10.82
CA GLU A 245 -33.37 19.72 -12.00
C GLU A 245 -32.19 18.81 -11.63
N GLU A 246 -31.38 19.20 -10.64
CA GLU A 246 -30.32 18.35 -10.09
C GLU A 246 -30.90 17.04 -9.53
N LEU A 247 -31.96 17.13 -8.73
CA LEU A 247 -32.58 15.98 -8.09
C LEU A 247 -33.24 15.05 -9.12
N ASP A 248 -33.93 15.60 -10.11
CA ASP A 248 -34.61 14.80 -11.15
C ASP A 248 -33.61 14.13 -12.10
N GLY A 249 -32.45 14.76 -12.36
CA GLY A 249 -31.33 14.11 -13.03
C GLY A 249 -30.79 12.91 -12.24
N VAL A 250 -30.60 13.05 -10.92
CA VAL A 250 -30.13 11.96 -10.04
C VAL A 250 -31.17 10.84 -9.92
N ARG A 251 -32.46 11.17 -9.75
CA ARG A 251 -33.57 10.20 -9.74
C ARG A 251 -33.62 9.42 -11.04
N SER A 252 -33.61 10.12 -12.18
CA SER A 252 -33.64 9.50 -13.52
C SER A 252 -32.48 8.54 -13.72
N TYR A 253 -31.27 8.92 -13.28
CA TYR A 253 -30.11 8.03 -13.31
C TYR A 253 -30.29 6.80 -12.41
N LEU A 254 -30.69 6.97 -11.14
CA LEU A 254 -30.79 5.86 -10.18
C LEU A 254 -31.95 4.90 -10.48
N ILE A 255 -33.03 5.39 -11.08
CA ILE A 255 -34.17 4.57 -11.56
C ILE A 255 -33.81 3.90 -12.89
N GLY A 256 -33.21 4.63 -13.83
CA GLY A 256 -32.85 4.13 -15.16
C GLY A 256 -31.68 3.14 -15.17
N SER A 257 -30.76 3.23 -14.22
CA SER A 257 -29.64 2.27 -14.06
C SER A 257 -30.01 1.02 -13.25
N PHE A 258 -31.11 1.02 -12.50
CA PHE A 258 -31.53 -0.13 -11.69
C PHE A 258 -31.74 -1.43 -12.50
N PRO A 259 -32.40 -1.43 -13.69
CA PRO A 259 -32.51 -2.62 -14.53
C PRO A 259 -31.17 -3.26 -14.88
N LEU A 260 -30.13 -2.44 -15.14
CA LEU A 260 -28.77 -2.90 -15.48
C LEU A 260 -28.13 -3.70 -14.32
N GLY A 261 -28.63 -3.52 -13.09
CA GLY A 261 -28.19 -4.24 -11.90
C GLY A 261 -28.96 -5.54 -11.62
N ILE A 262 -29.86 -5.98 -12.51
CA ILE A 262 -30.72 -7.18 -12.39
C ILE A 262 -30.97 -7.91 -13.72
N GLU A 263 -30.12 -7.73 -14.74
CA GLU A 263 -30.32 -8.31 -16.09
C GLU A 263 -30.07 -9.82 -16.13
N THR A 264 -29.21 -10.32 -15.25
CA THR A 264 -28.77 -11.72 -15.21
C THR A 264 -29.18 -12.42 -13.90
N PRO A 265 -29.34 -13.76 -13.91
CA PRO A 265 -29.64 -14.51 -12.68
C PRO A 265 -28.60 -14.28 -11.56
N GLN A 266 -27.32 -14.15 -11.91
CA GLN A 266 -26.25 -13.86 -10.94
C GLN A 266 -26.40 -12.47 -10.31
N GLN A 267 -26.80 -11.45 -11.08
CA GLN A 267 -27.08 -10.11 -10.54
C GLN A 267 -28.29 -10.12 -9.60
N ILE A 268 -29.37 -10.81 -9.99
CA ILE A 268 -30.56 -10.99 -9.13
C ILE A 268 -30.17 -11.70 -7.82
N ALA A 269 -29.43 -12.81 -7.90
CA ALA A 269 -28.94 -13.54 -6.74
C ALA A 269 -28.06 -12.65 -5.84
N ASN A 270 -27.18 -11.82 -6.40
CA ASN A 270 -26.35 -10.89 -5.64
C ASN A 270 -27.18 -9.82 -4.91
N GLN A 271 -28.23 -9.29 -5.54
CA GLN A 271 -29.15 -8.33 -4.91
C GLN A 271 -29.93 -8.98 -3.77
N VAL A 272 -30.55 -10.14 -4.01
CA VAL A 272 -31.28 -10.90 -2.97
C VAL A 272 -30.35 -11.25 -1.81
N THR A 273 -29.15 -11.74 -2.08
CA THR A 273 -28.12 -12.02 -1.05
C THR A 273 -27.79 -10.77 -0.24
N THR A 274 -27.56 -9.63 -0.91
CA THR A 274 -27.26 -8.35 -0.23
C THR A 274 -28.41 -7.91 0.66
N TYR A 275 -29.65 -8.05 0.22
CA TYR A 275 -30.83 -7.65 0.99
C TYR A 275 -31.05 -8.55 2.20
N LEU A 276 -30.90 -9.87 2.05
CA LEU A 276 -30.99 -10.84 3.14
C LEU A 276 -29.88 -10.63 4.19
N LEU A 277 -28.62 -10.50 3.77
CA LEU A 277 -27.48 -10.30 4.68
C LEU A 277 -27.47 -8.94 5.39
N LEU A 278 -28.22 -7.95 4.87
CA LEU A 278 -28.43 -6.66 5.52
C LEU A 278 -29.74 -6.60 6.33
N GLY A 279 -30.57 -7.65 6.35
CA GLY A 279 -31.84 -7.66 7.08
C GLY A 279 -32.93 -6.76 6.49
N LEU A 280 -32.90 -6.50 5.18
CA LEU A 280 -33.87 -5.63 4.51
C LEU A 280 -35.22 -6.32 4.27
N GLU A 281 -36.29 -5.52 4.19
CA GLU A 281 -37.63 -6.01 3.87
C GLU A 281 -37.68 -6.64 2.47
N ARG A 282 -38.54 -7.67 2.32
CA ARG A 282 -38.60 -8.52 1.11
C ARG A 282 -39.12 -7.80 -0.14
N ASP A 283 -39.86 -6.72 0.04
CA ASP A 283 -40.43 -5.87 -1.00
C ASP A 283 -39.52 -4.68 -1.38
N ALA A 284 -38.39 -4.51 -0.69
CA ALA A 284 -37.53 -3.35 -0.86
C ALA A 284 -36.85 -3.27 -2.26
N LEU A 285 -36.80 -4.36 -3.05
CA LEU A 285 -36.39 -4.30 -4.46
C LEU A 285 -37.52 -3.77 -5.35
N GLN A 286 -38.76 -4.15 -5.04
CA GLN A 286 -39.99 -3.77 -5.74
C GLN A 286 -40.28 -2.28 -5.52
N THR A 287 -40.23 -1.83 -4.25
CA THR A 287 -40.45 -0.43 -3.85
C THR A 287 -39.24 0.49 -4.11
N TYR A 288 -38.11 -0.02 -4.62
CA TYR A 288 -36.90 0.80 -4.83
C TYR A 288 -37.16 2.05 -5.67
N ARG A 289 -37.89 1.92 -6.80
CA ARG A 289 -38.18 3.05 -7.69
C ARG A 289 -39.09 4.09 -7.03
N GLU A 290 -40.09 3.63 -6.28
CA GLU A 290 -41.03 4.48 -5.55
C GLU A 290 -40.30 5.28 -4.46
N ARG A 291 -39.45 4.60 -3.69
CA ARG A 291 -38.64 5.21 -2.63
C ARG A 291 -37.66 6.26 -3.16
N ILE A 292 -37.06 6.06 -4.34
CA ILE A 292 -36.22 7.08 -5.00
C ILE A 292 -37.06 8.27 -5.52
N SER A 293 -38.22 8.01 -6.13
CA SER A 293 -39.11 9.07 -6.62
C SER A 293 -39.63 9.97 -5.49
N ALA A 294 -39.91 9.41 -4.31
CA ALA A 294 -40.48 10.14 -3.17
C ALA A 294 -39.59 11.25 -2.55
N ILE A 295 -38.27 11.24 -2.78
CA ILE A 295 -37.28 11.87 -1.89
C ILE A 295 -37.49 13.36 -1.52
N THR A 296 -37.65 14.29 -2.47
CA THR A 296 -37.58 15.78 -2.31
C THR A 296 -36.21 16.38 -1.93
N PRO A 297 -35.94 17.65 -2.29
CA PRO A 297 -34.68 18.33 -1.99
C PRO A 297 -34.33 18.43 -0.50
N GLU A 298 -35.32 18.65 0.36
CA GLU A 298 -35.13 18.83 1.80
C GLU A 298 -34.62 17.56 2.50
N VAL A 299 -35.07 16.39 2.03
CA VAL A 299 -34.60 15.08 2.51
C VAL A 299 -33.16 14.82 2.05
N VAL A 300 -32.79 15.20 0.82
CA VAL A 300 -31.40 15.13 0.36
C VAL A 300 -30.49 16.00 1.23
N ARG A 301 -30.88 17.26 1.48
CA ARG A 301 -30.16 18.16 2.39
C ARG A 301 -30.06 17.58 3.80
N SER A 302 -31.17 17.05 4.35
CA SER A 302 -31.20 16.46 5.68
C SER A 302 -30.29 15.22 5.81
N ALA A 303 -30.24 14.37 4.78
CA ALA A 303 -29.33 13.24 4.73
C ALA A 303 -27.87 13.69 4.60
N ALA A 304 -27.58 14.67 3.74
CA ALA A 304 -26.24 15.23 3.56
C ALA A 304 -25.71 15.93 4.82
N ALA A 305 -26.57 16.62 5.59
CA ALA A 305 -26.20 17.24 6.86
C ALA A 305 -25.65 16.23 7.89
N ARG A 306 -25.98 14.94 7.79
CA ARG A 306 -25.42 13.87 8.64
C ARG A 306 -23.95 13.56 8.33
N LEU A 307 -23.45 13.94 7.15
CA LEU A 307 -22.06 13.73 6.75
C LEU A 307 -21.09 14.62 7.52
N ASP A 308 -21.52 15.81 7.95
CA ASP A 308 -20.83 16.75 8.83
C ASP A 308 -19.29 16.82 8.65
N PRO A 309 -18.78 17.72 7.78
CA PRO A 309 -17.35 17.80 7.49
C PRO A 309 -16.48 18.15 8.72
N ALA A 310 -17.06 18.71 9.78
CA ALA A 310 -16.35 19.01 11.03
C ALA A 310 -16.10 17.75 11.91
N ARG A 311 -16.60 16.58 11.50
CA ARG A 311 -16.47 15.29 12.22
C ARG A 311 -15.83 14.20 11.36
N MET A 312 -15.15 14.57 10.28
CA MET A 312 -14.51 13.62 9.36
C MET A 312 -13.08 13.24 9.77
N THR A 313 -12.69 12.00 9.46
CA THR A 313 -11.29 11.61 9.34
C THR A 313 -10.81 12.02 7.95
N ILE A 314 -9.77 12.84 7.88
CA ILE A 314 -9.04 13.22 6.67
C ILE A 314 -7.73 12.45 6.66
N VAL A 315 -7.56 11.55 5.69
CA VAL A 315 -6.30 10.86 5.43
C VAL A 315 -5.71 11.40 4.15
N VAL A 316 -4.44 11.79 4.21
CA VAL A 316 -3.63 12.17 3.05
C VAL A 316 -2.42 11.23 3.00
N ALA A 317 -2.13 10.63 1.86
CA ALA A 317 -0.85 9.94 1.64
C ALA A 317 0.00 10.74 0.66
N GLY A 318 1.28 10.93 1.00
CA GLY A 318 2.23 11.75 0.24
C GLY A 318 3.41 12.18 1.12
N ASP A 319 4.29 13.06 0.64
CA ASP A 319 5.49 13.42 1.39
C ASP A 319 5.16 14.32 2.59
N ALA A 320 5.11 13.71 3.78
CA ALA A 320 4.82 14.43 5.02
C ALA A 320 5.68 15.68 5.27
N LEU A 321 6.94 15.74 4.81
CA LEU A 321 7.79 16.93 4.96
C LEU A 321 7.28 18.12 4.12
N ARG A 322 6.60 17.84 3.01
CA ARG A 322 6.02 18.83 2.09
C ARG A 322 4.57 19.19 2.46
N LEU A 323 3.84 18.25 3.05
CA LEU A 323 2.38 18.34 3.23
C LEU A 323 1.96 18.69 4.67
N HIS A 324 2.76 18.42 5.71
CA HIS A 324 2.33 18.55 7.11
C HIS A 324 1.75 19.93 7.43
N ASP A 325 2.53 20.99 7.22
CA ASP A 325 2.16 22.34 7.65
C ASP A 325 0.91 22.86 6.91
N ARG A 326 0.72 22.46 5.65
CA ARG A 326 -0.47 22.76 4.83
C ARG A 326 -1.75 22.13 5.39
N LEU A 327 -1.63 21.01 6.10
CA LEU A 327 -2.75 20.24 6.61
C LEU A 327 -3.15 20.61 8.05
N THR A 328 -2.28 21.31 8.80
CA THR A 328 -2.55 21.73 10.19
C THR A 328 -3.79 22.61 10.34
N ARG A 329 -4.17 23.35 9.29
CA ARG A 329 -5.40 24.17 9.24
C ARG A 329 -6.70 23.37 9.35
N PHE A 330 -6.69 22.06 9.12
CA PHE A 330 -7.88 21.20 9.20
C PHE A 330 -8.01 20.47 10.54
N GLY A 331 -6.96 20.48 11.38
CA GLY A 331 -6.92 19.77 12.66
C GLY A 331 -5.52 19.32 13.01
N ARG A 332 -5.40 18.58 14.13
CA ARG A 332 -4.13 17.97 14.54
C ARG A 332 -3.73 16.92 13.52
N VAL A 333 -2.55 17.09 12.91
CA VAL A 333 -1.95 16.13 11.99
C VAL A 333 -1.21 15.04 12.77
N THR A 334 -1.58 13.79 12.52
CA THR A 334 -0.84 12.60 12.96
C THR A 334 -0.09 12.05 11.77
N VAL A 335 1.24 11.97 11.83
CA VAL A 335 2.06 11.42 10.75
C VAL A 335 2.29 9.92 11.01
N GLU A 336 2.19 9.08 9.98
CA GLU A 336 2.42 7.65 10.08
C GLU A 336 3.19 7.08 8.87
N ASN A 337 3.86 5.95 9.04
CA ASN A 337 4.44 5.21 7.92
C ASN A 337 3.38 4.37 7.17
N ASP A 338 3.81 3.69 6.10
CA ASP A 338 3.00 2.76 5.31
C ASP A 338 2.33 1.65 6.15
N GLN A 339 2.94 1.28 7.29
CA GLN A 339 2.46 0.28 8.25
C GLN A 339 1.47 0.83 9.30
N GLY A 340 1.29 2.15 9.37
CA GLY A 340 0.43 2.81 10.37
C GLY A 340 1.11 3.04 11.73
N VAL A 341 2.43 2.93 11.80
CA VAL A 341 3.23 3.34 12.97
C VAL A 341 3.32 4.86 12.96
N VAL A 342 2.92 5.49 14.07
CA VAL A 342 2.98 6.95 14.23
C VAL A 342 4.44 7.39 14.30
N LEU A 343 4.80 8.41 13.50
CA LEU A 343 6.12 9.00 13.44
C LEU A 343 6.07 10.43 13.97
N ALA A 344 7.16 10.89 14.57
CA ALA A 344 7.36 12.32 14.81
C ALA A 344 7.96 12.96 13.55
N LEU A 345 7.45 14.13 13.14
CA LEU A 345 7.84 14.79 11.87
C LEU A 345 9.34 15.12 11.81
N ASP A 346 9.98 15.32 12.97
CA ASP A 346 11.41 15.58 13.11
C ASP A 346 12.29 14.33 12.92
N GLN A 347 11.73 13.12 13.01
CA GLN A 347 12.38 11.86 12.63
C GLN A 347 12.41 11.68 11.11
N LEU A 348 11.45 12.29 10.39
CA LEU A 348 11.41 12.26 8.93
C LEU A 348 12.37 13.27 8.29
N ARG A 349 12.59 14.41 8.94
CA ARG A 349 13.60 15.38 8.49
C ARG A 349 14.94 14.66 8.46
N PRO A 350 15.70 14.70 7.35
CA PRO A 350 17.00 14.05 7.31
C PRO A 350 17.89 14.62 8.40
N ARG A 351 18.12 13.81 9.43
CA ARG A 351 19.11 14.07 10.46
C ARG A 351 20.35 13.31 10.05
N ALA A 352 21.35 14.04 9.57
CA ALA A 352 22.69 13.64 9.93
C ALA A 352 22.71 13.57 11.47
N ARG A 353 22.90 12.38 12.04
CA ARG A 353 23.80 12.35 13.21
C ARG A 353 25.12 12.93 12.68
N GLU A 354 25.79 13.74 13.49
CA GLU A 354 27.23 13.95 13.32
C GLU A 354 27.94 12.61 13.59
N SER A 355 27.84 11.69 12.63
CA SER A 355 28.43 10.36 12.67
C SER A 355 29.34 10.22 11.47
N ALA A 356 30.50 10.83 11.62
CA ALA A 356 31.80 10.43 11.11
C ALA A 356 31.83 9.07 10.36
N LEU A 357 31.30 9.04 9.13
CA LEU A 357 31.62 8.00 8.17
C LEU A 357 33.04 8.30 7.71
N ASP A 358 34.03 7.67 8.34
CA ASP A 358 35.44 7.86 7.99
C ASP A 358 35.88 6.77 7.00
N GLY A 359 36.10 7.19 5.76
CA GLY A 359 36.60 6.32 4.70
C GLY A 359 38.03 5.80 4.92
N SER A 360 38.77 6.29 5.94
CA SER A 360 40.18 5.94 6.18
C SER A 360 40.45 4.45 6.40
N SER A 361 39.43 3.66 6.74
CA SER A 361 39.52 2.20 6.88
C SER A 361 39.44 1.44 5.55
N LEU A 362 38.92 2.06 4.48
CA LEU A 362 38.74 1.43 3.17
C LEU A 362 40.06 1.07 2.50
N ARG A 363 40.08 -0.06 1.78
CA ARG A 363 41.26 -0.54 1.06
C ARG A 363 40.87 -0.96 -0.36
N PRO A 364 41.68 -0.65 -1.39
CA PRO A 364 41.43 -1.14 -2.74
C PRO A 364 41.33 -2.66 -2.80
N GLY A 365 40.43 -3.18 -3.62
CA GLY A 365 40.15 -4.60 -3.73
C GLY A 365 39.04 -4.89 -4.73
N SER A 366 38.79 -6.19 -4.94
CA SER A 366 37.68 -6.69 -5.76
C SER A 366 37.01 -7.87 -5.06
N TRP A 367 35.69 -7.93 -5.14
CA TRP A 367 34.83 -8.92 -4.50
C TRP A 367 33.84 -9.46 -5.52
N THR A 368 33.81 -10.77 -5.71
CA THR A 368 32.85 -11.45 -6.60
C THR A 368 31.82 -12.18 -5.77
N TYR A 369 30.56 -12.16 -6.23
CA TYR A 369 29.42 -12.72 -5.55
C TYR A 369 28.53 -13.50 -6.54
N GLU A 370 27.94 -14.58 -6.06
CA GLU A 370 26.89 -15.31 -6.75
C GLU A 370 25.52 -14.84 -6.23
N VAL A 371 24.59 -14.55 -7.14
CA VAL A 371 23.21 -14.19 -6.80
C VAL A 371 22.32 -15.41 -6.98
N ARG A 372 21.60 -15.80 -5.92
CA ARG A 372 20.70 -16.96 -5.92
C ARG A 372 19.24 -16.54 -5.76
N ALA A 373 18.35 -17.30 -6.39
CA ALA A 373 16.92 -17.25 -6.14
C ALA A 373 16.39 -18.67 -5.86
N GLN A 374 15.77 -18.89 -4.70
CA GLN A 374 15.35 -20.22 -4.22
C GLN A 374 16.50 -21.25 -4.31
N GLU A 375 17.68 -20.88 -3.82
CA GLU A 375 18.93 -21.67 -3.85
C GLU A 375 19.60 -21.84 -5.23
N TRP A 376 18.91 -21.52 -6.34
CA TRP A 376 19.47 -21.62 -7.69
C TRP A 376 20.28 -20.38 -8.07
N PRO A 377 21.48 -20.50 -8.68
CA PRO A 377 22.22 -19.36 -9.20
C PRO A 377 21.46 -18.72 -10.38
N VAL A 378 21.24 -17.40 -10.29
CA VAL A 378 20.51 -16.59 -11.29
C VAL A 378 21.31 -15.40 -11.81
N GLY A 379 22.53 -15.20 -11.29
CA GLY A 379 23.39 -14.10 -11.70
C GLY A 379 24.68 -14.01 -10.92
N GLU A 380 25.50 -13.05 -11.31
CA GLU A 380 26.76 -12.70 -10.66
C GLU A 380 26.81 -11.19 -10.42
N LEU A 381 27.57 -10.81 -9.39
CA LEU A 381 27.88 -9.43 -9.03
C LEU A 381 29.38 -9.34 -8.78
N THR A 382 30.04 -8.34 -9.35
CA THR A 382 31.42 -7.98 -9.03
C THR A 382 31.44 -6.55 -8.52
N ARG A 383 32.17 -6.32 -7.44
CA ARG A 383 32.42 -5.01 -6.86
C ARG A 383 33.91 -4.76 -6.80
N SER A 384 34.35 -3.56 -7.13
CA SER A 384 35.73 -3.15 -6.98
C SER A 384 35.83 -1.76 -6.39
N LEU A 385 36.87 -1.57 -5.58
CA LEU A 385 37.24 -0.28 -5.01
C LEU A 385 38.66 0.04 -5.45
N THR A 386 38.86 1.20 -6.07
CA THR A 386 40.17 1.67 -6.53
C THR A 386 40.44 3.08 -6.01
N ALA A 387 41.71 3.52 -6.08
CA ALA A 387 41.99 4.96 -6.03
C ALA A 387 41.28 5.64 -7.22
N GLY A 388 40.76 6.85 -7.00
CA GLY A 388 40.22 7.69 -8.07
C GLY A 388 41.31 8.50 -8.76
N ASP A 389 40.93 9.22 -9.81
CA ASP A 389 41.86 10.03 -10.61
C ASP A 389 42.41 11.25 -9.84
N GLU A 390 41.68 11.73 -8.84
CA GLU A 390 42.07 12.86 -8.00
C GLU A 390 42.68 12.40 -6.67
N ALA A 391 43.71 13.12 -6.19
CA ALA A 391 44.42 12.78 -4.97
C ALA A 391 43.50 12.78 -3.75
N GLY A 392 43.40 11.64 -3.06
CA GLY A 392 42.53 11.47 -1.90
C GLY A 392 41.07 11.12 -2.26
N THR A 393 40.77 10.75 -3.50
CA THR A 393 39.48 10.15 -3.90
C THR A 393 39.58 8.62 -4.06
N MET A 394 38.44 7.95 -3.96
CA MET A 394 38.27 6.55 -4.36
C MET A 394 37.09 6.43 -5.33
N THR A 395 37.16 5.43 -6.21
CA THR A 395 36.06 5.06 -7.09
C THR A 395 35.61 3.64 -6.74
N PHE A 396 34.32 3.48 -6.50
CA PHE A 396 33.67 2.18 -6.29
C PHE A 396 32.80 1.83 -7.49
N VAL A 397 32.98 0.62 -8.00
CA VAL A 397 32.24 0.08 -9.15
C VAL A 397 31.51 -1.18 -8.71
N SER A 398 30.24 -1.30 -9.11
CA SER A 398 29.36 -2.45 -8.85
C SER A 398 28.75 -2.89 -10.19
N ASP A 399 29.26 -3.98 -10.76
CA ASP A 399 28.80 -4.59 -12.01
C ASP A 399 28.01 -5.88 -11.72
N ALA A 400 26.71 -5.90 -12.02
CA ALA A 400 25.82 -7.03 -11.81
C ALA A 400 25.17 -7.53 -13.10
N ARG A 401 25.11 -8.85 -13.29
CA ARG A 401 24.30 -9.50 -14.33
C ARG A 401 23.38 -10.51 -13.67
N ILE A 402 22.08 -10.20 -13.60
CA ILE A 402 21.06 -11.01 -12.93
C ILE A 402 19.91 -11.28 -13.91
N GLY A 403 19.85 -12.51 -14.42
CA GLY A 403 18.98 -12.88 -15.53
C GLY A 403 19.12 -11.92 -16.73
N PRO A 404 18.02 -11.28 -17.21
CA PRO A 404 18.05 -10.36 -18.36
C PRO A 404 18.44 -8.91 -17.99
N ARG A 405 18.93 -8.67 -16.76
CA ARG A 405 19.32 -7.35 -16.27
C ARG A 405 20.84 -7.25 -16.19
N GLU A 406 21.39 -6.21 -16.78
CA GLU A 406 22.77 -5.78 -16.60
C GLU A 406 22.75 -4.43 -15.88
N VAL A 407 23.47 -4.32 -14.76
CA VAL A 407 23.55 -3.11 -13.95
C VAL A 407 25.01 -2.77 -13.75
N ARG A 408 25.42 -1.55 -14.10
CA ARG A 408 26.70 -0.98 -13.67
C ARG A 408 26.40 0.25 -12.83
N ARG A 409 26.99 0.34 -11.65
CA ARG A 409 26.96 1.52 -10.80
C ARG A 409 28.38 1.93 -10.50
N GLU A 410 28.67 3.21 -10.59
CA GLU A 410 29.99 3.78 -10.37
C GLU A 410 29.85 5.04 -9.52
N VAL A 411 30.66 5.16 -8.47
CA VAL A 411 30.61 6.30 -7.57
C VAL A 411 32.01 6.72 -7.14
N THR A 412 32.32 8.01 -7.29
CA THR A 412 33.57 8.63 -6.84
C THR A 412 33.30 9.49 -5.62
N PHE A 413 34.14 9.36 -4.60
CA PHE A 413 33.98 10.02 -3.31
C PHE A 413 35.34 10.34 -2.67
N HIS A 414 35.36 11.27 -1.71
CA HIS A 414 36.56 11.58 -0.93
C HIS A 414 36.88 10.47 0.07
N ALA A 415 38.11 9.94 0.01
CA ALA A 415 38.54 8.73 0.71
C ALA A 415 38.58 8.86 2.25
N ARG A 416 38.54 10.08 2.80
CA ARG A 416 38.54 10.32 4.26
C ARG A 416 37.19 10.81 4.75
N THR A 417 36.69 11.91 4.19
CA THR A 417 35.39 12.50 4.59
C THR A 417 34.18 11.66 4.17
N PHE A 418 34.38 10.66 3.30
CA PHE A 418 33.33 9.83 2.72
C PHE A 418 32.25 10.66 1.97
N GLU A 419 32.62 11.86 1.55
CA GLU A 419 31.78 12.79 0.81
C GLU A 419 31.64 12.34 -0.64
N ALA A 420 30.40 12.16 -1.10
CA ALA A 420 30.09 11.76 -2.47
C ALA A 420 30.38 12.92 -3.44
N LEU A 421 31.00 12.62 -4.59
CA LEU A 421 31.35 13.64 -5.60
C LEU A 421 30.59 13.43 -6.92
N ARG A 422 30.57 12.18 -7.41
CA ARG A 422 29.91 11.81 -8.68
C ARG A 422 29.34 10.41 -8.60
N GLY A 423 28.16 10.20 -9.15
CA GLY A 423 27.55 8.88 -9.33
C GLY A 423 27.05 8.67 -10.76
N GLU A 424 27.27 7.49 -11.32
CA GLU A 424 26.71 7.04 -12.60
C GLU A 424 26.07 5.66 -12.45
N ASP A 425 24.78 5.54 -12.76
CA ASP A 425 24.11 4.27 -12.91
C ASP A 425 23.83 4.00 -14.39
N ARG A 426 24.03 2.76 -14.82
CA ARG A 426 23.61 2.24 -16.12
C ARG A 426 22.85 0.94 -15.90
N LEU A 427 21.54 0.98 -16.10
CA LEU A 427 20.64 -0.16 -15.96
C LEU A 427 20.08 -0.56 -17.33
N LYS A 428 20.43 -1.76 -17.78
CA LYS A 428 19.98 -2.32 -19.06
C LYS A 428 19.08 -3.53 -18.80
N ILE A 429 17.87 -3.49 -19.35
CA ILE A 429 16.86 -4.55 -19.22
C ILE A 429 16.28 -4.83 -20.61
N GLN A 430 16.46 -6.05 -21.12
CA GLN A 430 15.91 -6.49 -22.42
C GLN A 430 16.19 -5.51 -23.58
N GLY A 431 17.40 -4.93 -23.62
CA GLY A 431 17.83 -4.00 -24.66
C GLY A 431 17.40 -2.54 -24.46
N ARG A 432 16.56 -2.22 -23.47
CA ARG A 432 16.34 -0.83 -23.02
C ARG A 432 17.42 -0.45 -22.01
N GLU A 433 17.99 0.74 -22.16
CA GLU A 433 19.02 1.29 -21.28
C GLU A 433 18.48 2.52 -20.55
N MET A 434 18.71 2.60 -19.25
CA MET A 434 18.51 3.80 -18.43
C MET A 434 19.85 4.24 -17.87
N VAL A 435 20.11 5.55 -17.86
CA VAL A 435 21.40 6.12 -17.39
C VAL A 435 21.17 7.34 -16.52
N SER A 436 21.79 7.36 -15.34
CA SER A 436 21.96 8.57 -14.52
C SER A 436 23.42 9.05 -14.62
N SER A 437 23.61 10.35 -14.44
CA SER A 437 24.91 10.93 -14.09
C SER A 437 24.64 12.11 -13.18
N LEU A 438 25.06 12.01 -11.94
CA LEU A 438 24.83 12.99 -10.88
C LEU A 438 26.18 13.46 -10.33
N GLN A 439 26.26 14.74 -9.99
CA GLN A 439 27.37 15.37 -9.29
C GLN A 439 26.84 16.03 -8.01
N LEU A 440 27.65 15.96 -6.96
CA LEU A 440 27.39 16.63 -5.69
C LEU A 440 28.50 17.66 -5.44
N GLU A 441 28.13 18.93 -5.29
CA GLU A 441 29.08 20.00 -4.97
C GLU A 441 28.39 21.02 -4.05
N GLY A 442 28.99 21.30 -2.88
CA GLY A 442 28.46 22.29 -1.92
C GLY A 442 27.01 22.01 -1.47
N GLY A 443 26.61 20.75 -1.39
CA GLY A 443 25.24 20.33 -1.09
C GLY A 443 24.23 20.48 -2.24
N GLN A 444 24.65 20.90 -3.44
CA GLN A 444 23.79 20.87 -4.63
C GLN A 444 23.98 19.55 -5.40
N VAL A 445 22.87 18.98 -5.84
CA VAL A 445 22.81 17.89 -6.82
C VAL A 445 22.61 18.51 -8.20
N THR A 446 23.49 18.19 -9.14
CA THR A 446 23.28 18.52 -10.56
C THR A 446 23.52 17.30 -11.43
N GLY A 447 22.91 17.22 -12.61
CA GLY A 447 23.12 16.11 -13.52
C GLY A 447 21.95 15.84 -14.47
N PHE A 448 21.78 14.58 -14.84
CA PHE A 448 20.65 14.13 -15.63
C PHE A 448 20.25 12.69 -15.33
N PHE A 449 18.98 12.40 -15.56
CA PHE A 449 18.44 11.06 -15.69
C PHE A 449 17.99 10.83 -17.13
N ARG A 450 18.20 9.63 -17.67
CA ARG A 450 17.73 9.23 -18.99
C ARG A 450 16.97 7.91 -18.85
N GLY A 451 15.65 7.99 -18.90
CA GLY A 451 14.74 6.86 -18.81
C GLY A 451 13.97 6.63 -20.11
N PRO A 452 12.89 5.81 -20.07
CA PRO A 452 12.05 5.53 -21.25
C PRO A 452 11.37 6.77 -21.85
N GLY A 453 11.15 7.82 -21.06
CA GLY A 453 10.56 9.09 -21.50
C GLY A 453 11.54 10.05 -22.19
N GLY A 454 12.84 9.77 -22.19
CA GLY A 454 13.87 10.67 -22.70
C GLY A 454 14.91 11.04 -21.63
N ARG A 455 15.60 12.17 -21.84
CA ARG A 455 16.58 12.73 -20.91
C ARG A 455 15.97 13.93 -20.18
N GLU A 456 16.02 13.89 -18.86
CA GLU A 456 15.54 14.93 -17.95
C GLU A 456 16.73 15.48 -17.15
N PRO A 457 16.82 16.81 -16.93
CA PRO A 457 17.82 17.37 -16.03
C PRO A 457 17.49 17.01 -14.58
N VAL A 458 18.51 16.84 -13.76
CA VAL A 458 18.38 16.67 -12.31
C VAL A 458 19.06 17.87 -11.65
N GLU A 459 18.29 18.66 -10.93
CA GLU A 459 18.76 19.81 -10.16
C GLU A 459 18.04 19.81 -8.79
N GLY A 460 18.78 20.00 -7.71
CA GLY A 460 18.21 20.02 -6.37
C GLY A 460 19.26 20.26 -5.28
N THR A 461 18.81 20.35 -4.03
CA THR A 461 19.69 20.47 -2.87
C THR A 461 19.63 19.17 -2.06
N ALA A 462 20.79 18.56 -1.84
CA ALA A 462 20.95 17.45 -0.93
C ALA A 462 21.24 17.96 0.49
N VAL A 463 21.07 17.09 1.48
CA VAL A 463 21.56 17.35 2.83
C VAL A 463 23.06 17.07 2.92
N GLU A 464 23.74 17.74 3.84
CA GLU A 464 25.16 17.52 4.12
C GLU A 464 25.40 16.04 4.49
N GLY A 465 26.45 15.44 3.91
CA GLY A 465 26.73 14.00 4.06
C GLY A 465 25.82 13.06 3.26
N ALA A 466 24.99 13.57 2.33
CA ALA A 466 24.19 12.70 1.47
C ALA A 466 25.06 11.81 0.55
N LEU A 467 24.64 10.55 0.45
CA LEU A 467 25.33 9.50 -0.31
C LEU A 467 24.83 9.42 -1.76
N LEU A 468 25.66 8.89 -2.66
CA LEU A 468 25.30 8.59 -4.06
C LEU A 468 25.40 7.10 -4.37
N GLY A 469 24.46 6.57 -5.17
CA GLY A 469 24.51 5.22 -5.71
C GLY A 469 24.68 4.12 -4.65
N GLU A 470 25.72 3.31 -4.79
CA GLU A 470 26.02 2.19 -3.87
C GLU A 470 26.67 2.62 -2.54
N MET A 471 26.92 3.92 -2.30
CA MET A 471 27.57 4.38 -1.07
C MET A 471 26.78 4.03 0.21
N THR A 472 25.46 3.83 0.12
CA THR A 472 24.63 3.31 1.23
C THR A 472 25.11 1.96 1.76
N GLU A 473 25.68 1.09 0.90
CA GLU A 473 26.25 -0.18 1.37
C GLU A 473 27.70 -0.03 1.83
N LEU A 474 28.51 0.78 1.13
CA LEU A 474 29.86 1.14 1.60
C LEU A 474 29.85 1.80 2.98
N ALA A 475 28.79 2.54 3.32
CA ALA A 475 28.59 3.13 4.64
C ALA A 475 28.68 2.07 5.75
N LEU A 476 28.23 0.84 5.52
CA LEU A 476 28.34 -0.26 6.48
C LEU A 476 29.79 -0.74 6.68
N TRP A 477 30.67 -0.55 5.70
CA TRP A 477 32.06 -0.96 5.80
C TRP A 477 32.86 0.02 6.67
N VAL A 478 32.47 1.30 6.68
CA VAL A 478 33.14 2.39 7.40
C VAL A 478 32.46 2.80 8.72
N ALA A 479 31.17 2.49 8.90
CA ALA A 479 30.44 2.86 10.10
C ALA A 479 31.06 2.26 11.37
N ALA A 480 31.22 3.10 12.39
CA ALA A 480 31.35 2.66 13.76
C ALA A 480 29.99 2.09 14.18
N LEU A 481 29.89 0.76 14.19
CA LEU A 481 28.65 0.02 14.45
C LEU A 481 28.77 -0.66 15.82
N GLU A 482 28.05 -0.16 16.83
CA GLU A 482 27.84 -0.89 18.08
C GLU A 482 26.53 -1.70 18.02
N VAL A 483 26.34 -2.62 18.97
CA VAL A 483 25.10 -3.42 19.02
C VAL A 483 23.95 -2.55 19.52
N GLU A 484 22.77 -2.70 18.89
CA GLU A 484 21.59 -1.83 19.04
C GLU A 484 21.68 -0.43 18.41
N ASP A 485 22.78 -0.07 17.73
CA ASP A 485 22.84 1.19 16.98
C ASP A 485 21.86 1.22 15.79
N GLU A 486 21.32 2.43 15.57
CA GLU A 486 20.52 2.80 14.41
C GLU A 486 21.15 4.04 13.76
N ILE A 487 21.61 3.88 12.52
CA ILE A 487 22.21 4.95 11.72
C ILE A 487 21.27 5.26 10.57
N VAL A 488 20.85 6.53 10.45
CA VAL A 488 20.08 7.00 9.30
C VAL A 488 21.04 7.71 8.34
N VAL A 489 21.13 7.22 7.10
CA VAL A 489 21.86 7.88 6.02
C VAL A 489 20.89 8.35 4.95
N ALA A 490 21.08 9.57 4.45
CA ALA A 490 20.32 10.07 3.31
C ALA A 490 21.10 9.75 2.03
N ALA A 491 20.42 9.24 0.99
CA ALA A 491 21.04 8.99 -0.31
C ALA A 491 20.19 9.55 -1.45
N VAL A 492 20.85 10.24 -2.38
CA VAL A 492 20.23 10.78 -3.59
C VAL A 492 20.05 9.66 -4.60
N GLN A 493 18.81 9.48 -5.06
CA GLN A 493 18.41 8.46 -6.02
C GLN A 493 18.72 8.90 -7.46
N PRO A 494 18.72 7.98 -8.45
CA PRO A 494 19.06 8.28 -9.84
C PRO A 494 18.18 9.35 -10.52
N ASP A 495 16.98 9.62 -9.98
CA ASP A 495 16.01 10.63 -10.41
C ASP A 495 16.13 11.97 -9.64
N GLY A 496 17.13 12.09 -8.76
CA GLY A 496 17.36 13.25 -7.89
C GLY A 496 16.54 13.27 -6.60
N SER A 497 15.64 12.30 -6.36
CA SER A 497 14.89 12.24 -5.11
C SER A 497 15.80 11.85 -3.93
N LEU A 498 15.54 12.40 -2.74
CA LEU A 498 16.27 12.03 -1.53
C LEU A 498 15.53 10.91 -0.80
N THR A 499 16.25 9.84 -0.44
CA THR A 499 15.71 8.72 0.33
C THR A 499 16.54 8.50 1.58
N ASN A 500 15.88 8.42 2.74
CA ASN A 500 16.52 7.98 3.98
C ASN A 500 16.60 6.45 4.01
N TYR A 501 17.75 5.93 4.39
CA TYR A 501 18.01 4.52 4.67
C TYR A 501 18.33 4.37 6.15
N THR A 502 17.58 3.52 6.84
CA THR A 502 17.81 3.16 8.24
C THR A 502 18.66 1.90 8.26
N LEU A 503 19.86 2.00 8.83
CA LEU A 503 20.84 0.93 8.99
C LEU A 503 20.79 0.51 10.47
N LYS A 504 20.17 -0.63 10.77
CA LYS A 504 19.91 -1.08 12.14
C LYS A 504 20.67 -2.34 12.48
N MET A 505 21.60 -2.24 13.44
CA MET A 505 22.37 -3.39 13.92
C MET A 505 21.46 -4.41 14.62
N GLN A 506 21.56 -5.68 14.22
CA GLN A 506 20.86 -6.82 14.86
C GLN A 506 21.79 -7.68 15.72
N GLY A 507 23.09 -7.41 15.70
CA GLY A 507 24.13 -8.15 16.44
C GLY A 507 25.00 -9.03 15.55
N GLU A 508 25.86 -9.83 16.19
CA GLU A 508 26.87 -10.64 15.51
C GLU A 508 26.34 -12.01 15.04
N ARG A 509 26.88 -12.48 13.91
CA ARG A 509 26.58 -13.76 13.27
C ARG A 509 27.83 -14.35 12.60
N GLU A 510 28.07 -15.62 12.83
CA GLU A 510 28.91 -16.42 11.94
C GLU A 510 28.13 -16.73 10.66
N VAL A 511 28.74 -16.49 9.49
CA VAL A 511 28.13 -16.70 8.18
C VAL A 511 29.09 -17.50 7.29
N SER A 512 28.59 -18.61 6.76
CA SER A 512 29.30 -19.45 5.78
C SER A 512 28.83 -19.11 4.36
N VAL A 513 29.77 -18.85 3.47
CA VAL A 513 29.58 -18.56 2.03
C VAL A 513 30.63 -19.31 1.20
N PRO A 514 30.53 -19.37 -0.14
CA PRO A 514 31.54 -20.07 -0.94
C PRO A 514 32.98 -19.54 -0.77
N ALA A 515 33.16 -18.25 -0.44
CA ALA A 515 34.47 -17.68 -0.11
C ALA A 515 35.06 -18.10 1.25
N GLY A 516 34.28 -18.71 2.14
CA GLY A 516 34.71 -19.11 3.49
C GLY A 516 33.68 -18.86 4.60
N VAL A 517 34.14 -18.96 5.84
CA VAL A 517 33.35 -18.66 7.05
C VAL A 517 33.86 -17.36 7.66
N PHE A 518 32.94 -16.44 7.97
CA PHE A 518 33.26 -15.10 8.45
C PHE A 518 32.46 -14.78 9.71
N GLN A 519 33.10 -14.10 10.67
CA GLN A 519 32.36 -13.37 11.71
C GLN A 519 31.86 -12.05 11.14
N THR A 520 30.55 -11.84 11.23
CA THR A 520 29.86 -10.72 10.59
C THR A 520 28.93 -9.99 11.56
N TYR A 521 28.74 -8.71 11.30
CA TYR A 521 27.60 -7.97 11.79
C TYR A 521 26.39 -8.22 10.90
N GLN A 522 25.25 -8.57 11.49
CA GLN A 522 23.95 -8.62 10.81
C GLN A 522 23.28 -7.24 10.92
N VAL A 523 23.12 -6.54 9.79
CA VAL A 523 22.47 -5.23 9.72
C VAL A 523 21.19 -5.34 8.89
N GLU A 524 20.08 -4.78 9.36
CA GLU A 524 18.91 -4.57 8.49
C GLU A 524 18.94 -3.17 7.89
N ILE A 525 18.76 -3.09 6.58
CA ILE A 525 18.58 -1.85 5.82
C ILE A 525 17.09 -1.70 5.51
N ASP A 526 16.50 -0.58 5.90
CA ASP A 526 15.13 -0.18 5.54
C ASP A 526 15.15 1.19 4.83
N GLY A 527 14.71 1.20 3.56
CA GLY A 527 14.79 2.36 2.66
C GLY A 527 14.62 1.95 1.20
N GLY A 528 14.43 2.91 0.29
CA GLY A 528 14.43 2.66 -1.16
C GLY A 528 13.36 1.68 -1.69
N GLY A 529 12.30 1.41 -0.93
CA GLY A 529 11.22 0.50 -1.33
C GLY A 529 11.55 -1.00 -1.26
N GLN A 530 12.68 -1.38 -0.66
CA GLN A 530 13.06 -2.78 -0.44
C GLN A 530 13.92 -2.95 0.82
N ARG A 531 13.40 -3.69 1.80
CA ARG A 531 14.17 -4.10 2.99
C ARG A 531 15.17 -5.19 2.67
N GLN A 532 16.35 -5.10 3.28
CA GLN A 532 17.44 -6.05 3.11
C GLN A 532 18.08 -6.38 4.45
N ARG A 533 18.71 -7.55 4.53
CA ARG A 533 19.61 -7.92 5.63
C ARG A 533 20.98 -8.16 5.04
N VAL A 534 21.96 -7.40 5.53
CA VAL A 534 23.34 -7.40 5.03
C VAL A 534 24.24 -7.90 6.14
N TYR A 535 25.15 -8.81 5.79
CA TYR A 535 26.13 -9.38 6.70
C TYR A 535 27.51 -8.85 6.31
N VAL A 536 28.11 -8.05 7.17
CA VAL A 536 29.38 -7.34 6.90
C VAL A 536 30.47 -7.91 7.81
N ARG A 537 31.63 -8.24 7.26
CA ARG A 537 32.79 -8.74 8.01
C ARG A 537 33.13 -7.79 9.16
N ILE A 538 33.34 -8.31 10.37
CA ILE A 538 33.67 -7.50 11.56
C ILE A 538 35.09 -6.91 11.45
N GLU A 539 36.04 -7.76 11.07
CA GLU A 539 37.46 -7.43 10.91
C GLU A 539 37.74 -6.51 9.71
N GLN A 540 38.77 -5.68 9.84
CA GLN A 540 39.24 -4.81 8.74
C GLN A 540 40.14 -5.57 7.73
N PRO A 541 40.16 -5.19 6.44
CA PRO A 541 39.18 -4.32 5.79
C PRO A 541 37.79 -4.96 5.80
N ARG A 542 36.76 -4.18 6.17
CA ARG A 542 35.38 -4.66 6.16
C ARG A 542 34.85 -4.71 4.73
N TYR A 543 34.03 -5.71 4.47
CA TYR A 543 33.27 -5.85 3.23
C TYR A 543 32.03 -6.71 3.47
N THR A 544 31.08 -6.63 2.54
CA THR A 544 29.87 -7.45 2.56
C THR A 544 30.20 -8.91 2.27
N VAL A 545 29.69 -9.81 3.09
CA VAL A 545 29.83 -11.27 2.97
C VAL A 545 28.57 -11.89 2.38
N LYS A 546 27.39 -11.41 2.81
CA LYS A 546 26.09 -11.89 2.34
C LYS A 546 25.04 -10.77 2.33
N ILE A 547 24.10 -10.84 1.39
CA ILE A 547 22.88 -10.01 1.35
C ILE A 547 21.67 -10.95 1.24
N GLU A 548 20.59 -10.66 1.97
CA GLU A 548 19.28 -11.32 1.88
C GLU A 548 18.20 -10.26 1.64
N VAL A 549 17.32 -10.47 0.66
CA VAL A 549 16.20 -9.55 0.39
C VAL A 549 15.00 -9.92 1.26
N ILE A 550 14.62 -9.07 2.21
CA ILE A 550 13.55 -9.41 3.17
C ILE A 550 12.21 -9.52 2.43
N GLY A 551 11.60 -10.70 2.52
CA GLY A 551 10.33 -11.01 1.85
C GLY A 551 10.46 -11.56 0.42
N GLN A 552 11.67 -11.72 -0.12
CA GLN A 552 11.94 -12.41 -1.39
C GLN A 552 12.93 -13.56 -1.15
N PRO A 553 12.81 -14.70 -1.84
CA PRO A 553 13.76 -15.82 -1.69
C PRO A 553 15.01 -15.56 -2.54
N VAL A 554 15.65 -14.39 -2.35
CA VAL A 554 16.82 -13.92 -3.12
C VAL A 554 17.94 -13.57 -2.14
N GLU A 555 19.12 -14.13 -2.40
CA GLU A 555 20.34 -13.87 -1.63
C GLU A 555 21.53 -13.62 -2.56
N THR A 556 22.56 -12.94 -2.05
CA THR A 556 23.83 -12.71 -2.72
C THR A 556 24.94 -13.18 -1.80
N LEU A 557 25.80 -14.08 -2.27
CA LEU A 557 26.82 -14.77 -1.47
C LEU A 557 28.21 -14.44 -2.02
N LEU A 558 29.13 -14.00 -1.17
CA LEU A 558 30.52 -13.77 -1.54
C LEU A 558 31.21 -15.08 -1.98
N THR A 559 31.79 -15.09 -3.17
CA THR A 559 32.47 -16.25 -3.77
C THR A 559 33.98 -16.07 -3.88
N ASN A 560 34.47 -14.84 -4.04
CA ASN A 560 35.90 -14.56 -4.15
C ASN A 560 36.27 -13.17 -3.62
N VAL A 561 37.49 -13.04 -3.10
CA VAL A 561 38.10 -11.78 -2.64
C VAL A 561 39.49 -11.65 -3.24
N ALA A 562 39.75 -10.54 -3.92
CA ALA A 562 41.07 -10.15 -4.40
C ALA A 562 41.47 -8.82 -3.76
N GLU A 563 42.19 -8.88 -2.65
CA GLU A 563 42.68 -7.68 -1.95
C GLU A 563 43.80 -7.01 -2.77
N GLY A 564 43.75 -5.67 -2.88
CA GLY A 564 44.79 -4.91 -3.55
C GLY A 564 46.07 -4.86 -2.71
N THR A 565 47.22 -5.09 -3.35
CA THR A 565 48.53 -4.86 -2.71
C THR A 565 48.58 -3.43 -2.17
N PRO A 566 48.93 -3.19 -0.90
CA PRO A 566 49.02 -1.83 -0.36
C PRO A 566 50.04 -1.01 -1.16
N GLY A 567 49.57 0.07 -1.78
CA GLY A 567 50.40 1.02 -2.51
C GLY A 567 51.45 1.64 -1.58
N ARG A 568 52.68 1.79 -2.10
CA ARG A 568 53.80 2.45 -1.43
C ARG A 568 53.66 3.97 -1.40
#